data_AF-A0A529Y3J6-F1
#
_entry.id   AF-A0A529Y3J6-F1
#
_cell.length_a   1.000
_cell.length_b   1.000
_cell.length_c   1.000
_cell.angle_alpha   90.00
_cell.angle_beta   90.00
_cell.angle_gamma   90.00
#
_symmetry.space_group_name_H-M   'P 1'
#
loop_
_entity.id
_entity.type
_entity.pdbx_description
1 polymer ?
#
loop_
_entity_poly.entity_id
_entity_poly.type
_entity_poly.pdbx_seq_one_letter_code
_entity_poly.pdbx_strand_id
1 'polypeptide(L)' 'MEIGFGGGAALLRLLSGASFVCGVDRSHDVVSAATRKFADAVGAGRAQFHVGAVEKLPLQDATFTKALSVHT' A
#
# COMPACT_ATOMS: atom_id res chain seq x y z
N MET A 1 2.06 -5.66 -3.43
CA MET A 1 2.57 -4.71 -2.42
C MET A 1 3.23 -3.55 -3.13
N GLU A 2 2.95 -2.31 -2.71
CA GLU A 2 3.58 -1.10 -3.25
C GLU A 2 4.41 -0.41 -2.17
N ILE A 3 5.66 -0.07 -2.48
CA ILE A 3 6.59 0.61 -1.58
C ILE A 3 6.84 2.03 -2.10
N GLY A 4 6.70 3.04 -1.24
CA GLY A 4 6.81 4.44 -1.62
C GLY A 4 5.69 4.91 -2.54
N PHE A 5 4.45 4.52 -2.26
CA PHE A 5 3.31 4.72 -3.18
C PHE A 5 2.90 6.19 -3.39
N GLY A 6 3.42 7.12 -2.57
CA GLY A 6 3.20 8.56 -2.74
C GLY A 6 1.72 8.92 -2.90
N GLY A 7 1.35 9.66 -3.95
CA GLY A 7 -0.04 10.09 -4.23
C GLY A 7 -1.03 8.96 -4.57
N GLY A 8 -0.58 7.70 -4.64
CA GLY A 8 -1.45 6.54 -4.77
C GLY A 8 -2.11 6.38 -6.14
N ALA A 9 -1.49 6.88 -7.21
CA ALA A 9 -2.00 6.73 -8.57
C ALA A 9 -1.99 5.25 -9.03
N ALA A 10 -0.96 4.49 -8.67
CA ALA A 10 -0.86 3.07 -8.96
C ALA A 10 -1.82 2.21 -8.09
N LEU A 11 -2.10 2.64 -6.85
CA LEU A 11 -3.01 1.95 -5.93
C LEU A 11 -4.43 1.75 -6.51
N LEU A 12 -4.96 2.74 -7.23
CA LEU A 12 -6.27 2.61 -7.90
C LEU A 12 -6.29 1.47 -8.93
N ARG A 13 -5.23 1.40 -9.76
CA ARG A 13 -5.09 0.35 -10.77
C ARG A 13 -4.92 -1.01 -10.10
N LEU A 14 -4.12 -1.10 -9.04
CA LEU A 14 -3.91 -2.33 -8.29
C LEU A 14 -5.21 -2.83 -7.63
N LEU A 15 -6.01 -1.96 -7.01
CA LEU A 15 -7.28 -2.34 -6.37
C LEU A 15 -8.34 -2.84 -7.36
N SER A 16 -8.26 -2.46 -8.64
CA SER A 16 -9.16 -2.95 -9.68
C SER A 16 -8.89 -4.42 -10.07
N GLY A 17 -7.66 -4.90 -9.92
CA GLY A 17 -7.24 -6.24 -10.37
C GLY A 17 -6.78 -7.18 -9.26
N ALA A 18 -6.46 -6.66 -8.08
CA ALA A 18 -5.99 -7.46 -6.95
C ALA A 18 -7.11 -7.74 -5.95
N SER A 19 -7.09 -8.94 -5.36
CA SER A 19 -7.92 -9.27 -4.21
C SER A 19 -7.54 -8.45 -2.98
N PHE A 20 -6.24 -8.13 -2.82
CA PHE A 20 -5.69 -7.35 -1.72
C PHE A 20 -4.49 -6.49 -2.16
N VAL A 21 -4.41 -5.27 -1.61
CA VAL A 21 -3.30 -4.33 -1.84
C VAL A 21 -2.71 -3.86 -0.53
N CYS A 22 -1.41 -4.09 -0.32
CA CYS A 22 -0.66 -3.51 0.78
C CYS A 22 0.25 -2.40 0.25
N GLY A 23 0.17 -1.21 0.84
CA GLY A 23 1.06 -0.08 0.55
C GLY A 23 1.91 0.27 1.77
N VAL A 24 3.19 0.56 1.56
CA VAL A 24 4.10 1.06 2.60
C VAL A 24 4.71 2.36 2.11
N ASP A 25 4.66 3.41 2.93
CA ASP A 25 5.33 4.68 2.64
C ASP A 25 6.03 5.20 3.90
N ARG A 26 7.11 5.96 3.74
CA ARG A 26 7.84 6.57 4.86
C ARG A 26 7.13 7.80 5.41
N SER A 27 6.28 8.45 4.61
CA SER A 27 5.57 9.66 4.98
C SER A 27 4.25 9.34 5.67
N HIS A 28 4.12 9.78 6.92
CA HIS A 28 2.89 9.61 7.70
C HIS A 28 1.69 10.33 7.06
N ASP A 29 1.92 11.50 6.44
CA ASP A 29 0.89 12.25 5.74
C ASP A 29 0.38 11.50 4.51
N VAL A 30 1.30 10.87 3.77
CA VAL A 30 0.95 10.04 2.59
C VAL A 30 0.10 8.84 3.00
N VAL A 31 0.50 8.13 4.05
CA VAL A 31 -0.27 6.98 4.56
C VAL A 31 -1.64 7.42 5.07
N SER A 32 -1.71 8.54 5.79
CA SER A 32 -2.97 9.07 6.29
C SER A 32 -3.92 9.48 5.15
N ALA A 33 -3.38 10.16 4.13
CA ALA A 33 -4.14 10.55 2.96
C ALA A 33 -4.65 9.33 2.17
N ALA A 34 -3.81 8.32 1.94
CA ALA A 34 -4.22 7.09 1.26
C ALA A 34 -5.26 6.30 2.06
N THR A 35 -5.09 6.16 3.38
CA THR A 35 -6.05 5.47 4.25
C THR A 35 -7.43 6.13 4.18
N ARG A 36 -7.49 7.47 4.15
CA ARG A 36 -8.77 8.18 3.96
C ARG A 36 -9.31 8.01 2.55
N LYS A 37 -8.47 8.16 1.53
CA LYS A 37 -8.86 8.06 0.11
C LYS A 37 -9.43 6.69 -0.24
N PHE A 38 -8.92 5.63 0.39
CA PHE A 38 -9.31 4.25 0.15
C PHE A 38 -10.04 3.62 1.35
N ALA A 39 -10.72 4.43 2.16
CA ALA A 39 -11.38 3.97 3.39
C ALA A 39 -12.33 2.78 3.15
N ASP A 40 -13.08 2.77 2.04
CA ASP A 40 -13.98 1.67 1.69
C ASP A 40 -13.22 0.36 1.43
N ALA A 41 -12.10 0.44 0.72
CA ALA A 41 -11.26 -0.73 0.44
C ALA A 41 -10.56 -1.23 1.70
N VAL A 42 -10.16 -0.32 2.60
CA VAL A 42 -9.59 -0.67 3.91
C VAL A 42 -10.65 -1.33 4.79
N GLY A 43 -11.84 -0.74 4.88
CA GLY A 43 -12.97 -1.30 5.64
C GLY A 43 -13.43 -2.66 5.12
N ALA A 44 -13.37 -2.88 3.80
CA ALA A 44 -13.63 -4.17 3.17
C ALA A 44 -12.48 -5.18 3.30
N GLY A 45 -11.37 -4.83 3.98
CA GLY A 45 -10.20 -5.70 4.13
C GLY A 45 -9.41 -5.94 2.84
N ARG A 46 -9.66 -5.14 1.79
CA ARG A 46 -9.01 -5.24 0.47
C ARG A 46 -7.77 -4.34 0.36
N ALA A 47 -7.55 -3.45 1.31
CA ALA A 47 -6.39 -2.57 1.35
C ALA A 47 -5.80 -2.45 2.77
N GLN A 48 -4.48 -2.30 2.86
CA GLN A 48 -3.80 -1.95 4.09
C GLN A 48 -2.62 -1.02 3.79
N PHE A 49 -2.48 0.04 4.59
CA PHE A 49 -1.40 1.02 4.42
C PHE A 49 -0.60 1.16 5.71
N HIS A 50 0.71 1.11 5.61
CA HIS A 50 1.62 1.18 6.76
C HIS A 50 2.64 2.28 6.58
N VAL A 51 3.00 2.94 7.68
CA VAL A 51 4.19 3.79 7.72
C VAL A 51 5.39 2.89 7.99
N GLY A 52 6.38 2.91 7.11
CA GLY A 52 7.55 2.07 7.27
C GLY A 52 8.67 2.38 6.28
N ALA A 53 9.90 2.13 6.71
CA ALA A 53 11.07 2.09 5.83
C ALA A 53 11.26 0.65 5.31
N VAL A 54 11.70 0.52 4.06
CA VAL A 54 11.86 -0.76 3.34
C VAL A 54 12.71 -1.77 4.13
N GLU A 55 13.62 -1.28 4.97
CA GLU A 55 14.60 -2.09 5.70
C GLU A 55 13.99 -2.86 6.89
N LYS A 56 12.77 -2.52 7.33
CA LYS A 56 12.04 -3.22 8.41
C LYS A 56 10.56 -3.32 8.07
N LEU A 57 10.24 -4.23 7.15
CA LEU A 57 8.85 -4.55 6.85
C LEU A 57 8.26 -5.43 7.97
N PRO A 58 7.19 -5.00 8.66
CA PRO A 58 6.52 -5.82 9.67
C PRO A 58 5.60 -6.85 9.01
N LEU A 59 6.12 -7.60 8.04
CA LEU A 59 5.37 -8.52 7.19
C LEU A 59 6.08 -9.88 7.22
N GLN A 60 5.36 -10.94 7.58
CA GLN A 60 5.88 -12.31 7.62
C GLN A 60 6.44 -12.74 6.24
N ASP A 61 7.44 -13.60 6.23
CA ASP A 61 8.04 -14.11 4.98
C ASP A 61 6.97 -14.74 4.07
N ALA A 62 7.14 -14.57 2.75
CA ALA A 62 6.23 -15.07 1.70
C ALA A 62 4.77 -14.52 1.69
N THR A 63 4.47 -13.43 2.42
CA THR A 63 3.10 -12.83 2.45
C THR A 63 2.61 -12.32 1.09
N PHE A 64 3.51 -11.87 0.22
CA PHE A 64 3.12 -11.23 -1.04
C PHE A 64 3.65 -11.99 -2.24
N THR A 65 2.75 -12.36 -3.14
CA THR A 65 3.08 -13.02 -4.41
C THR A 65 3.67 -12.03 -5.44
N LYS A 66 3.50 -10.71 -5.23
CA LYS A 66 3.98 -9.64 -6.13
C LYS A 66 4.34 -8.37 -5.35
N ALA A 67 5.50 -7.79 -5.67
CA ALA A 67 5.96 -6.50 -5.19
C ALA A 67 6.20 -5.54 -6.37
N LEU A 68 5.87 -4.26 -6.19
CA LEU A 68 6.07 -3.19 -7.16
C LEU A 68 6.59 -1.95 -6.42
N SER A 69 7.56 -1.26 -7.01
CA SER A 69 8.03 0.05 -6.58
C SER A 69 8.09 0.93 -7.82
N VAL A 70 7.36 2.05 -7.82
CA VAL A 70 7.38 3.02 -8.92
C VAL A 70 8.08 4.27 -8.40
N HIS A 71 9.25 4.57 -8.97
CA HIS A 71 9.95 5.82 -8.74
C HIS A 71 9.67 6.73 -9.94
N THR A 72 9.02 7.88 -9.68
CA THR A 72 8.88 8.96 -10.66
C THR A 72 9.78 10.12 -10.26
#